data_AF-A0A0L6JW47-F1
#
_entry.id   AF-A0A0L6JW47-F1
#
_cell.length_a   1.000
_cell.length_b   1.000
_cell.length_c   1.000
_cell.angle_alpha   90.00
_cell.angle_beta   90.00
_cell.angle_gamma   90.00
#
_symmetry.space_group_name_H-M   'P 1'
#
loop_
_entity.id
_entity.type
_entity.pdbx_description
1 polymer ?
#
loop_
_entity_poly.entity_id
_entity_poly.type
_entity_poly.pdbx_seq_one_letter_code
_entity_poly.pdbx_strand_id
1 'polypeptide(L)'
;MDRLGWTQNCEEYVWFDDMEWYSIDEIVNWRPEERIVSSPLIVPFAHTGGGDDWGWYIEDINNPIVVLCYHDDTIAKVYAKNFEEALFRHILEYVSESNIDCIDEAKEHILNWKNAFGRHFKTEWNNEIENILSLELKQYKEIRFKVNYTYNVLLTPQEVELLIQKYIFFDKMDSEVVWDIG
;
A
#
# COMPACT_ATOMS: atom_id res chain seq x y z
N MET A 1 9.93 11.08 -26.17
CA MET A 1 10.17 11.04 -24.71
C MET A 1 8.94 10.41 -24.12
N ASP A 2 9.08 9.17 -23.70
CA ASP A 2 7.98 8.26 -23.38
C ASP A 2 7.33 8.70 -22.07
N ARG A 3 6.20 9.40 -22.19
CA ARG A 3 5.28 9.69 -21.09
C ARG A 3 4.51 8.42 -20.80
N LEU A 4 4.97 7.67 -19.82
CA LEU A 4 4.24 6.55 -19.24
C LEU A 4 3.12 7.13 -18.38
N GLY A 5 2.04 7.53 -19.06
CA GLY A 5 0.80 7.96 -18.43
C GLY A 5 0.11 6.75 -17.83
N TRP A 6 0.10 6.69 -16.50
CA TRP A 6 -0.71 5.76 -15.74
C TRP A 6 -2.04 6.45 -15.46
N THR A 7 -3.17 6.08 -16.09
CA THR A 7 -4.55 6.33 -15.58
C THR A 7 -5.65 5.91 -16.59
N GLN A 8 -6.74 5.35 -16.06
CA GLN A 8 -8.15 5.71 -16.37
C GLN A 8 -8.85 5.68 -14.99
N ASN A 9 -9.56 6.67 -14.46
CA ASN A 9 -10.60 7.55 -15.04
C ASN A 9 -10.73 8.92 -14.32
N CYS A 10 -9.67 9.42 -13.68
CA CYS A 10 -9.50 10.82 -13.27
C CYS A 10 -8.06 11.18 -13.64
N GLU A 11 -7.84 12.20 -14.47
CA GLU A 11 -6.67 12.35 -15.36
C GLU A 11 -5.27 12.42 -14.71
N GLU A 12 -5.08 12.28 -13.40
CA GLU A 12 -3.76 12.44 -12.76
C GLU A 12 -3.45 11.50 -11.58
N TYR A 13 -4.34 10.56 -11.21
CA TYR A 13 -4.15 9.76 -9.98
C TYR A 13 -4.23 8.25 -10.20
N VAL A 14 -3.22 7.53 -9.68
CA VAL A 14 -3.27 6.08 -9.49
C VAL A 14 -4.07 5.84 -8.22
N TRP A 15 -5.25 5.22 -8.33
CA TRP A 15 -5.91 4.66 -7.17
C TRP A 15 -5.34 3.27 -6.89
N PHE A 16 -4.77 3.08 -5.71
CA PHE A 16 -4.33 1.81 -5.14
C PHE A 16 -5.00 1.75 -3.78
N ASP A 17 -5.76 0.70 -3.46
CA ASP A 17 -6.67 0.67 -2.29
C ASP A 17 -6.08 1.37 -1.04
N ASP A 18 -6.75 2.44 -0.60
CA ASP A 18 -6.36 3.31 0.53
C ASP A 18 -5.00 4.05 0.39
N MET A 19 -4.51 4.24 -0.83
CA MET A 19 -3.34 5.06 -1.20
C MET A 19 -3.72 6.00 -2.34
N GLU A 20 -4.26 7.16 -1.96
CA GLU A 20 -4.67 8.24 -2.86
C GLU A 20 -3.52 9.24 -3.02
N TRP A 21 -2.98 9.32 -4.24
CA TRP A 21 -1.77 10.11 -4.49
C TRP A 21 -2.00 11.61 -4.36
N TYR A 22 -1.02 12.30 -3.79
CA TYR A 22 -0.88 13.73 -3.97
C TYR A 22 -0.36 14.06 -5.38
N SER A 23 -0.76 15.21 -5.91
CA SER A 23 -0.12 15.77 -7.09
C SER A 23 1.34 16.14 -6.78
N ILE A 24 2.17 16.24 -7.82
CA ILE A 24 3.58 16.65 -7.67
C ILE A 24 3.68 18.03 -7.00
N ASP A 25 2.77 18.95 -7.35
CA ASP A 25 2.75 20.29 -6.76
C ASP A 25 2.40 20.25 -5.27
N GLU A 26 1.47 19.37 -4.87
CA GLU A 26 1.14 19.14 -3.46
C GLU A 26 2.32 18.52 -2.71
N ILE A 27 3.03 17.55 -3.29
CA ILE A 27 4.22 16.94 -2.66
C ILE A 27 5.33 17.97 -2.47
N VAL A 28 5.64 18.76 -3.51
CA VAL A 28 6.72 19.76 -3.47
C VAL A 28 6.40 20.90 -2.49
N ASN A 29 5.13 21.29 -2.43
CA ASN A 29 4.67 22.38 -1.56
C ASN A 29 4.01 21.84 -0.29
N TRP A 30 4.27 20.58 0.07
CA TRP A 30 3.59 19.92 1.16
C TRP A 30 3.84 20.68 2.45
N ARG A 31 2.76 20.93 3.18
CA ARG A 31 2.82 21.56 4.51
C ARG A 31 2.02 20.68 5.45
N PRO A 32 2.60 20.26 6.58
CA PRO A 32 1.82 19.58 7.59
C PRO A 32 0.71 20.51 8.07
N GLU A 33 -0.39 19.92 8.57
CA GLU A 33 -1.34 20.68 9.36
C GLU A 33 -0.62 21.39 10.52
N GLU A 34 -1.14 22.53 10.98
CA GLU A 34 -0.48 23.40 11.98
C GLU A 34 -0.07 22.68 13.29
N ARG A 35 -0.55 21.47 13.53
CA ARG A 35 -0.30 20.65 14.72
C ARG A 35 0.80 19.60 14.57
N ILE A 36 1.24 19.30 13.35
CA ILE A 36 2.26 18.28 13.09
C ILE A 36 3.55 19.00 12.73
N VAL A 37 4.62 18.76 13.47
CA VAL A 37 5.96 19.14 13.03
C VAL A 37 6.54 17.90 12.36
N SER A 38 6.39 17.84 11.04
CA SER A 38 6.84 16.68 10.26
C SER A 38 8.36 16.55 10.30
N SER A 39 8.81 15.30 10.50
CA SER A 39 10.21 14.92 10.40
C SER A 39 10.78 15.31 9.03
N PRO A 40 11.94 15.99 8.96
CA PRO A 40 12.56 16.37 7.69
C PRO A 40 13.04 15.19 6.85
N LEU A 41 12.98 13.97 7.42
CA LEU A 41 13.33 12.72 6.74
C LEU A 41 12.13 12.06 6.07
N ILE A 42 10.91 12.58 6.23
CA ILE A 42 9.72 12.00 5.63
C ILE A 42 9.17 12.95 4.56
N VAL A 43 8.92 12.40 3.37
CA VAL A 43 8.28 13.10 2.26
C VAL A 43 6.97 12.39 1.94
N PRO A 44 5.81 12.99 2.29
CA PRO A 44 4.50 12.44 1.96
C PRO A 44 4.27 12.39 0.45
N PHE A 45 3.56 11.35 -0.01
CA PHE A 45 3.27 11.16 -1.44
C PHE A 45 1.84 10.71 -1.74
N ALA A 46 1.14 10.17 -0.75
CA ALA A 46 -0.26 9.79 -0.85
C ALA A 46 -0.90 9.85 0.53
N HIS A 47 -2.21 9.75 0.60
CA HIS A 47 -2.97 9.67 1.85
C HIS A 47 -3.98 8.52 1.81
N THR A 48 -4.44 8.12 2.99
CA THR A 48 -5.58 7.21 3.16
C THR A 48 -6.88 8.01 3.16
N GLY A 49 -8.01 7.33 3.00
CA GLY A 49 -9.33 7.95 3.22
C GLY A 49 -9.57 8.31 4.70
N GLY A 50 -8.78 7.73 5.60
CA GLY A 50 -8.80 7.98 7.05
C GLY A 50 -7.98 9.18 7.51
N GLY A 51 -7.22 9.82 6.60
CA GLY A 51 -6.39 10.99 6.90
C GLY A 51 -4.94 10.68 7.24
N ASP A 52 -4.51 9.42 7.22
CA ASP A 52 -3.10 9.03 7.38
C ASP A 52 -2.30 9.33 6.10
N ASP A 53 -0.99 9.52 6.24
CA ASP A 53 -0.09 9.85 5.14
C ASP A 53 0.83 8.69 4.78
N TRP A 54 0.86 8.31 3.51
CA TRP A 54 1.94 7.49 2.95
C TRP A 54 3.15 8.37 2.65
N GLY A 55 4.33 7.94 3.09
CA GLY A 55 5.55 8.73 2.94
C GLY A 55 6.79 7.91 2.57
N TRP A 56 7.75 8.60 1.97
CA TRP A 56 9.12 8.11 1.84
C TRP A 56 9.93 8.55 3.05
N TYR A 57 10.43 7.58 3.82
CA TYR A 57 11.42 7.79 4.85
C TYR A 57 12.84 7.70 4.28
N ILE A 58 13.56 8.81 4.34
CA ILE A 58 14.80 9.08 3.61
C ILE A 58 16.00 9.09 4.58
N GLU A 59 16.40 7.92 5.07
CA GLU A 59 17.72 7.76 5.71
C GLU A 59 18.85 7.70 4.65
N ASP A 60 18.55 7.14 3.48
CA ASP A 60 19.41 7.12 2.29
C ASP A 60 18.56 7.50 1.07
N ILE A 61 18.92 8.60 0.41
CA ILE A 61 18.19 9.14 -0.75
C ILE A 61 18.11 8.16 -1.92
N ASN A 62 19.05 7.21 -2.02
CA ASN A 62 19.03 6.22 -3.10
C ASN A 62 18.12 5.03 -2.79
N ASN A 63 17.70 4.88 -1.53
CA ASN A 63 16.90 3.75 -1.06
C ASN A 63 15.82 4.23 -0.07
N PRO A 64 14.87 5.09 -0.51
CA PRO A 64 13.79 5.54 0.36
C PRO A 64 12.89 4.37 0.77
N ILE A 65 12.60 4.29 2.06
CA ILE A 65 11.70 3.28 2.65
C ILE A 65 10.28 3.83 2.61
N VAL A 66 9.28 2.99 2.36
CA VAL A 66 7.87 3.40 2.41
C VAL A 66 7.35 3.23 3.83
N VAL A 67 6.68 4.26 4.34
CA VAL A 67 6.07 4.30 5.68
C VAL A 67 4.62 4.77 5.60
N LEU A 68 3.81 4.37 6.58
CA LEU A 68 2.47 4.89 6.83
C LEU A 68 2.52 5.74 8.11
N CYS A 69 2.26 7.04 7.99
CA CYS A 69 2.30 8.02 9.05
C CYS A 69 0.89 8.22 9.60
N TYR A 70 0.67 7.87 10.86
CA TYR A 70 -0.65 8.00 11.46
C TYR A 70 -0.94 9.46 11.80
N HIS A 71 -2.10 9.97 11.38
CA HIS A 71 -2.46 11.37 11.58
C HIS A 71 -2.65 11.76 13.06
N ASP A 72 -3.10 10.80 13.86
CA ASP A 72 -3.38 10.96 15.29
C ASP A 72 -2.22 10.47 16.19
N ASP A 73 -1.05 10.15 15.62
CA ASP A 73 0.11 9.67 16.36
C ASP A 73 1.41 10.34 15.91
N THR A 74 2.42 10.24 16.76
CA THR A 74 3.77 10.75 16.50
C THR A 74 4.65 9.77 15.73
N ILE A 75 4.13 8.59 15.45
CA ILE A 75 4.85 7.48 14.82
C ILE A 75 4.36 7.24 13.39
N ALA A 76 5.29 6.83 12.55
CA ALA A 76 5.01 6.17 11.29
C ALA A 76 5.44 4.72 11.35
N LYS A 77 4.64 3.84 10.75
CA LYS A 77 4.93 2.42 10.62
C LYS A 77 5.73 2.17 9.34
N VAL A 78 6.85 1.48 9.45
CA VAL A 78 7.64 1.04 8.30
C VAL A 78 6.90 -0.04 7.53
N TYR A 79 6.56 0.24 6.28
CA TYR A 79 5.66 -0.60 5.48
C TYR A 79 6.42 -1.50 4.49
N ALA A 80 7.35 -0.92 3.72
CA ALA A 80 8.09 -1.67 2.71
C ALA A 80 9.47 -1.06 2.47
N LYS A 81 10.44 -1.87 2.03
CA LYS A 81 11.84 -1.42 1.86
C LYS A 81 12.00 -0.42 0.72
N ASN A 82 11.12 -0.48 -0.27
CA ASN A 82 11.09 0.38 -1.45
C ASN A 82 9.66 0.44 -1.98
N PHE A 83 9.46 1.26 -3.01
CA PHE A 83 8.14 1.54 -3.55
C PHE A 83 7.54 0.34 -4.29
N GLU A 84 8.34 -0.41 -5.05
CA GLU A 84 7.86 -1.61 -5.75
C GLU A 84 7.37 -2.69 -4.79
N GLU A 85 8.06 -2.88 -3.67
CA GLU A 85 7.62 -3.78 -2.58
C GLU A 85 6.34 -3.28 -1.92
N ALA A 86 6.17 -1.96 -1.74
CA ALA A 86 4.94 -1.39 -1.18
C ALA A 86 3.73 -1.68 -2.07
N LEU A 87 3.86 -1.46 -3.38
CA LEU A 87 2.80 -1.74 -4.34
C LEU A 87 2.46 -3.24 -4.35
N PHE A 88 3.46 -4.13 -4.35
CA PHE A 88 3.19 -5.56 -4.28
C PHE A 88 2.50 -5.96 -2.98
N ARG A 89 2.96 -5.45 -1.83
CA ARG A 89 2.36 -5.68 -0.52
C ARG A 89 0.90 -5.26 -0.49
N HIS A 90 0.57 -4.08 -1.01
CA HIS A 90 -0.81 -3.60 -1.08
C HIS A 90 -1.73 -4.51 -1.91
N ILE A 91 -1.25 -5.07 -3.03
CA ILE A 91 -2.06 -6.03 -3.81
C ILE A 91 -2.37 -7.26 -2.95
N LEU A 92 -1.39 -7.75 -2.18
CA LEU A 92 -1.59 -8.89 -1.30
C LEU A 92 -2.59 -8.57 -0.17
N GLU A 93 -2.43 -7.41 0.49
CA GLU A 93 -3.32 -7.00 1.57
C GLU A 93 -4.76 -6.78 1.06
N TYR A 94 -4.94 -6.10 -0.08
CA TYR A 94 -6.24 -5.92 -0.75
C TYR A 94 -7.03 -7.22 -0.90
N VAL A 95 -6.36 -8.29 -1.35
CA VAL A 95 -7.05 -9.58 -1.61
C VAL A 95 -7.39 -10.38 -0.35
N SER A 96 -7.02 -9.87 0.82
CA SER A 96 -7.24 -10.52 2.13
C SER A 96 -7.94 -9.67 3.17
N GLU A 97 -7.98 -8.34 3.00
CA GLU A 97 -8.53 -7.41 3.99
C GLU A 97 -9.79 -6.71 3.49
N SER A 98 -9.89 -6.46 2.19
CA SER A 98 -11.10 -5.89 1.58
C SER A 98 -12.16 -6.99 1.50
N ASN A 99 -13.34 -6.77 2.08
CA ASN A 99 -14.45 -7.71 1.91
C ASN A 99 -14.89 -7.69 0.43
N ILE A 100 -14.53 -8.72 -0.33
CA ILE A 100 -14.79 -8.77 -1.77
C ILE A 100 -16.23 -9.21 -2.02
N ASP A 101 -17.09 -8.25 -2.30
CA ASP A 101 -18.50 -8.51 -2.66
C ASP A 101 -18.67 -8.90 -4.13
N CYS A 102 -17.79 -8.42 -5.03
CA CYS A 102 -17.79 -8.72 -6.45
C CYS A 102 -16.39 -9.20 -6.90
N ILE A 103 -16.25 -10.50 -7.20
CA ILE A 103 -14.96 -11.08 -7.60
C ILE A 103 -14.44 -10.52 -8.92
N ASP A 104 -15.33 -10.25 -9.87
CA ASP A 104 -14.93 -9.78 -11.20
C ASP A 104 -14.35 -8.36 -11.12
N GLU A 105 -14.98 -7.47 -10.35
CA GLU A 105 -14.46 -6.11 -10.08
C GLU A 105 -13.12 -6.17 -9.35
N ALA A 106 -13.00 -7.00 -8.31
CA ALA A 106 -11.73 -7.15 -7.58
C ALA A 106 -10.59 -7.64 -8.50
N LYS A 107 -10.87 -8.61 -9.37
CA LYS A 107 -9.90 -9.10 -10.36
C LYS A 107 -9.57 -8.05 -11.41
N GLU A 108 -10.52 -7.24 -11.82
CA GLU A 108 -10.29 -6.10 -12.72
C GLU A 108 -9.33 -5.08 -12.09
N HIS A 109 -9.52 -4.73 -10.81
CA HIS A 109 -8.61 -3.84 -10.09
C HIS A 109 -7.18 -4.41 -10.02
N ILE A 110 -7.03 -5.68 -9.62
CA ILE A 110 -5.72 -6.35 -9.55
C ILE A 110 -5.06 -6.39 -10.93
N LEU A 111 -5.81 -6.68 -11.99
CA LEU A 111 -5.31 -6.70 -13.35
C LEU A 111 -4.86 -5.31 -13.83
N ASN A 112 -5.62 -4.26 -13.48
CA ASN A 112 -5.26 -2.88 -13.79
C ASN A 112 -3.96 -2.47 -13.08
N TRP A 113 -3.80 -2.79 -11.80
CA TRP A 113 -2.55 -2.56 -11.07
C TRP A 113 -1.39 -3.35 -11.64
N LYS A 114 -1.59 -4.62 -12.01
CA LYS A 114 -0.56 -5.43 -12.67
C LYS A 114 -0.17 -4.86 -14.02
N ASN A 115 -1.13 -4.42 -14.84
CA ASN A 115 -0.84 -3.83 -16.15
C ASN A 115 -0.12 -2.49 -16.02
N ALA A 116 -0.43 -1.73 -14.98
CA ALA A 116 0.32 -0.55 -14.62
C ALA A 116 1.73 -0.95 -14.15
N PHE A 117 1.85 -1.50 -12.96
CA PHE A 117 3.14 -1.60 -12.26
C PHE A 117 3.95 -2.85 -12.58
N GLY A 118 3.37 -3.85 -13.24
CA GLY A 118 3.96 -5.18 -13.41
C GLY A 118 5.34 -5.19 -14.06
N ARG A 119 5.66 -4.22 -14.93
CA ARG A 119 7.02 -4.11 -15.51
C ARG A 119 8.11 -3.73 -14.49
N HIS A 120 7.72 -3.16 -13.36
CA HIS A 120 8.59 -2.80 -12.25
C HIS A 120 8.67 -3.94 -11.21
N PHE A 121 7.75 -4.89 -11.26
CA PHE A 121 7.74 -6.04 -10.37
C PHE A 121 8.70 -7.14 -10.81
N LYS A 122 9.20 -7.89 -9.83
CA LYS A 122 9.97 -9.12 -10.09
C LYS A 122 9.08 -10.14 -10.81
N THR A 123 9.68 -11.02 -11.59
CA THR A 123 8.95 -12.06 -12.34
C THR A 123 8.13 -12.94 -11.42
N GLU A 124 8.68 -13.34 -10.28
CA GLU A 124 8.00 -14.16 -9.27
C GLU A 124 6.75 -13.46 -8.69
N TRP A 125 6.77 -12.15 -8.51
CA TRP A 125 5.62 -11.40 -8.01
C TRP A 125 4.52 -11.31 -9.05
N ASN A 126 4.87 -11.05 -10.31
CA ASN A 126 3.90 -11.09 -11.41
C ASN A 126 3.24 -12.47 -11.52
N ASN A 127 4.01 -13.55 -11.37
CA ASN A 127 3.47 -14.91 -11.37
C ASN A 127 2.53 -15.15 -10.17
N GLU A 128 2.86 -14.62 -8.99
CA GLU A 128 1.98 -14.71 -7.82
C GLU A 128 0.67 -13.95 -8.04
N ILE A 129 0.71 -12.76 -8.64
CA ILE A 129 -0.49 -12.00 -8.98
C ILE A 129 -1.35 -12.76 -10.00
N GLU A 130 -0.76 -13.41 -11.00
CA GLU A 130 -1.49 -14.28 -11.94
C GLU A 130 -2.15 -15.48 -11.23
N ASN A 131 -1.44 -16.09 -10.27
CA ASN A 131 -2.03 -17.15 -9.45
C ASN A 131 -3.24 -16.63 -8.69
N ILE A 132 -3.14 -15.46 -8.05
CA ILE A 132 -4.23 -14.80 -7.31
C ILE A 132 -5.44 -14.55 -8.24
N LEU A 133 -5.22 -14.05 -9.45
CA LEU A 133 -6.28 -13.83 -10.45
C LEU A 133 -7.00 -15.11 -10.86
N SER A 134 -6.38 -16.28 -10.69
CA SER A 134 -7.00 -17.59 -10.96
C SER A 134 -7.81 -18.16 -9.78
N LEU A 135 -7.72 -17.56 -8.59
CA LEU A 135 -8.38 -18.07 -7.39
C LEU A 135 -9.90 -17.80 -7.39
N GLU A 136 -10.62 -18.59 -6.61
CA GLU A 136 -12.02 -18.38 -6.25
C GLU A 136 -12.13 -17.73 -4.88
N LEU A 137 -13.24 -17.03 -4.62
CA LEU A 137 -13.50 -16.47 -3.31
C LEU A 137 -13.69 -17.58 -2.27
N LYS A 138 -13.17 -17.33 -1.07
CA LYS A 138 -13.43 -18.11 0.13
C LYS A 138 -13.92 -17.21 1.24
N GLN A 139 -14.77 -17.76 2.09
CA GLN A 139 -15.23 -17.07 3.28
C GLN A 139 -14.17 -17.19 4.38
N TYR A 140 -13.73 -16.06 4.90
CA TYR A 140 -12.88 -15.98 6.08
C TYR A 140 -13.66 -15.47 7.29
N LYS A 141 -13.28 -15.97 8.47
CA LYS A 141 -13.92 -15.63 9.74
C LYS A 141 -12.87 -15.29 10.76
N GLU A 142 -13.06 -14.18 11.45
CA GLU A 142 -12.18 -13.75 12.52
C GLU A 142 -12.95 -13.09 13.65
N ILE A 143 -12.28 -12.96 14.79
CA ILE A 143 -12.82 -12.30 15.97
C ILE A 143 -11.93 -11.09 16.26
N ARG A 144 -12.44 -9.88 16.06
CA ARG A 144 -11.77 -8.63 16.44
C ARG A 144 -12.62 -7.91 17.48
N PHE A 145 -12.01 -7.45 18.58
CA PHE A 145 -12.71 -6.75 19.68
C PHE A 145 -13.96 -7.47 20.20
N LYS A 146 -13.94 -8.81 20.27
CA LYS A 146 -15.07 -9.68 20.65
C LYS A 146 -16.26 -9.65 19.70
N VAL A 147 -16.09 -9.12 18.49
CA VAL A 147 -17.07 -9.14 17.40
C VAL A 147 -16.63 -10.16 16.35
N ASN A 148 -17.56 -10.99 15.88
CA ASN A 148 -17.31 -11.93 14.79
C ASN A 148 -17.45 -11.19 13.46
N TYR A 149 -16.38 -11.20 12.67
CA TYR A 149 -16.40 -10.73 11.29
C TYR A 149 -16.42 -11.91 10.35
N THR A 150 -17.13 -11.76 9.24
CA THR A 150 -17.17 -12.74 8.17
C THR A 150 -17.17 -11.98 6.87
N TYR A 151 -16.18 -12.24 6.03
CA TYR A 151 -15.98 -11.54 4.78
C TYR A 151 -15.36 -12.48 3.74
N ASN A 152 -15.51 -12.12 2.47
CA ASN A 152 -15.01 -12.90 1.34
C ASN A 152 -13.64 -12.39 0.91
N VAL A 153 -12.71 -13.32 0.66
CA VAL A 153 -11.32 -13.03 0.30
C VAL A 153 -10.84 -14.00 -0.77
N LEU A 154 -9.80 -13.64 -1.52
CA LEU A 154 -9.08 -14.59 -2.40
C LEU A 154 -7.98 -15.31 -1.60
N LEU A 155 -7.33 -14.60 -0.68
CA LEU A 155 -6.34 -15.14 0.25
C LEU A 155 -6.75 -14.79 1.69
N THR A 156 -6.53 -15.70 2.62
CA THR A 156 -6.65 -15.39 4.05
C THR A 156 -5.51 -14.48 4.50
N PRO A 157 -5.68 -13.70 5.58
CA PRO A 157 -4.59 -12.90 6.15
C PRO A 157 -3.34 -13.73 6.45
N GLN A 158 -3.50 -14.99 6.87
CA GLN A 158 -2.35 -15.87 7.14
C GLN A 158 -1.61 -16.29 5.87
N GLU A 159 -2.32 -16.51 4.75
CA GLU A 159 -1.67 -16.79 3.47
C GLU A 159 -0.92 -15.57 2.95
N VAL A 160 -1.49 -14.36 3.11
CA VAL A 160 -0.82 -13.11 2.76
C VAL A 160 0.43 -12.88 3.59
N GLU A 161 0.37 -13.09 4.91
CA GLU A 161 1.56 -13.02 5.78
C GLU A 161 2.67 -13.94 5.28
N LEU A 162 2.35 -15.18 4.89
CA LEU A 162 3.34 -16.11 4.35
C LEU A 162 3.97 -15.61 3.03
N LEU A 163 3.19 -14.94 2.17
CA LEU A 163 3.70 -14.34 0.94
C LEU A 163 4.58 -13.12 1.20
N ILE A 164 4.19 -12.26 2.15
CA ILE A 164 4.99 -11.12 2.61
C ILE A 164 6.34 -11.62 3.14
N GLN A 165 6.32 -12.59 4.06
CA GLN A 165 7.51 -13.22 4.63
C GLN A 165 8.41 -13.84 3.56
N LYS A 166 7.83 -14.47 2.54
CA LYS A 166 8.55 -15.12 1.45
C LYS A 166 9.23 -14.13 0.51
N TYR A 167 8.55 -13.04 0.14
CA TYR A 167 8.95 -12.23 -1.02
C TYR A 167 9.55 -10.87 -0.68
N ILE A 168 9.13 -10.24 0.41
CA ILE A 168 9.41 -8.82 0.68
C ILE A 168 9.83 -8.52 2.13
N PHE A 169 9.91 -9.52 3.01
CA PHE A 169 10.37 -9.30 4.38
C PHE A 169 11.77 -8.66 4.42
N PHE A 170 11.92 -7.71 5.35
CA PHE A 170 13.19 -7.11 5.71
C PHE A 170 13.18 -6.69 7.19
N ASP A 171 14.37 -6.57 7.79
CA ASP A 171 14.53 -6.46 9.25
C ASP A 171 13.81 -5.27 9.92
N LYS A 172 13.53 -4.19 9.17
CA LYS A 172 12.83 -3.00 9.69
C LYS A 172 11.32 -3.01 9.39
N MET A 173 10.79 -4.01 8.68
CA MET A 173 9.37 -4.08 8.35
C MET A 173 8.52 -4.07 9.63
N ASP A 174 7.42 -3.33 9.61
CA ASP A 174 6.49 -3.11 10.72
C ASP A 174 7.10 -2.52 12.00
N SER A 175 8.34 -2.03 11.95
CA SER A 175 8.90 -1.20 13.01
C SER A 175 8.38 0.24 12.96
N GLU A 176 8.63 1.00 14.01
CA GLU A 176 8.14 2.38 14.14
C GLU A 176 9.30 3.37 13.98
N VAL A 177 9.01 4.49 13.32
CA VAL A 177 9.88 5.67 13.24
C VAL A 177 9.12 6.91 13.66
N VAL A 178 9.81 7.92 14.18
CA VAL A 178 9.16 9.17 14.59
C VAL A 178 8.86 10.03 13.36
N TRP A 179 7.60 10.43 13.23
CA TRP A 179 7.07 11.24 12.14
C TRP A 179 6.71 12.67 12.60
N ASP A 180 6.03 12.80 13.74
CA ASP A 180 5.77 14.10 14.36
C ASP A 180 6.82 14.36 15.45
N ILE A 181 7.57 15.44 15.31
CA ILE A 181 8.64 15.83 16.23
C ILE A 181 8.26 16.99 17.16
N GLY A 182 7.01 17.48 17.10
CA GLY A 182 6.41 18.43 18.06
C GLY A 182 6.49 19.90 17.70
#